data_AF-A0A3N5U081-F1
#
_entry.id   AF-A0A3N5U081-F1
#
_cell.length_a   1.000
_cell.length_b   1.000
_cell.length_c   1.000
_cell.angle_alpha   90.00
_cell.angle_beta   90.00
_cell.angle_gamma   90.00
#
_symmetry.space_group_name_H-M   'P 1'
#
loop_
_entity.id
_entity.type
_entity.pdbx_description
1 polymer ?
#
loop_
_entity_poly.entity_id
_entity_poly.type
_entity_poly.pdbx_seq_one_letter_code
_entity_poly.pdbx_strand_id
1 'polypeptide(L)'
;MKTFKFIITCLILVSGIQGLGALDSGESIISRYDIIENNRAREESSGWMTMPVSSVRPSVEYLKQENGVRVDFEVKTTDTGIFYIFRSPGSRILPGDYIIKRNRATGRFEHVVIVLRSETITASNPDSYIMITPQGANSVMAITLLGRPYYENVILPVPLELVITIPFAQIIDISGRQVEWNLLFFNSMRQGDKRLEEITDTIRNRRATIAEAADGALDAAGKWVLIGTGQPQTGKTGLNCSGFAKWIVDGFYRPLKGRGTDIQTLKERFPDRRGNRWSRMYEDTKDTYFGLDWTRNLARQLQSVRQGGLPVDYEALDVRNVEKFRYSEDEGFSVKDLRLIL
;
A
#
# COMPACT_ATOMS: atom_id res chain seq x y z
N MET A 1 9.19 14.54 -7.15
CA MET A 1 8.32 14.11 -6.02
C MET A 1 6.85 14.55 -6.15
N LYS A 2 6.52 15.71 -6.76
CA LYS A 2 5.11 16.13 -6.99
C LYS A 2 4.37 15.28 -8.03
N THR A 3 5.06 14.75 -9.02
CA THR A 3 4.51 13.94 -10.13
C THR A 3 4.09 12.51 -9.73
N PHE A 4 4.60 11.99 -8.61
CA PHE A 4 4.34 10.61 -8.16
C PHE A 4 2.98 10.46 -7.46
N LYS A 5 2.50 11.53 -6.80
CA LYS A 5 1.20 11.53 -6.10
C LYS A 5 -0.02 11.60 -7.03
N PHE A 6 0.17 12.07 -8.27
CA PHE A 6 -0.91 12.25 -9.25
C PHE A 6 -1.21 10.97 -10.06
N ILE A 7 -0.23 10.07 -10.18
CA ILE A 7 -0.35 8.80 -10.91
C ILE A 7 -1.40 7.87 -10.26
N ILE A 8 -1.45 7.84 -8.92
CA ILE A 8 -2.23 6.83 -8.19
C ILE A 8 -3.73 7.21 -8.11
N THR A 9 -4.07 8.50 -8.01
CA THR A 9 -5.48 8.95 -8.07
C THR A 9 -6.14 8.56 -9.40
N CYS A 10 -5.39 8.57 -10.52
CA CYS A 10 -5.91 8.11 -11.81
C CYS A 10 -6.06 6.59 -11.91
N LEU A 11 -5.23 5.81 -11.20
CA LEU A 11 -5.32 4.34 -11.19
C LEU A 11 -6.52 3.84 -10.38
N ILE A 12 -6.89 4.53 -9.28
CA ILE A 12 -8.09 4.19 -8.51
C ILE A 12 -9.37 4.45 -9.34
N LEU A 13 -9.38 5.48 -10.19
CA LEU A 13 -10.47 5.73 -11.13
C LEU A 13 -10.60 4.66 -12.23
N VAL A 14 -9.52 3.91 -12.52
CA VAL A 14 -9.51 2.84 -13.52
C VAL A 14 -9.93 1.50 -12.93
N SER A 15 -9.57 1.22 -11.67
CA SER A 15 -9.94 -0.01 -10.94
C SER A 15 -11.31 0.07 -10.25
N GLY A 16 -11.90 1.27 -10.14
CA GLY A 16 -13.28 1.45 -9.74
C GLY A 16 -14.21 0.66 -10.66
N ILE A 17 -14.82 -0.38 -10.10
CA ILE A 17 -15.77 -1.32 -10.74
C ILE A 17 -15.07 -2.42 -11.55
N GLN A 18 -14.38 -3.35 -10.88
CA GLN A 18 -14.57 -4.81 -11.00
C GLN A 18 -13.85 -5.47 -9.81
N GLY A 19 -14.59 -6.08 -8.86
CA GLY A 19 -13.97 -6.86 -7.78
C GLY A 19 -14.70 -6.98 -6.45
N LEU A 20 -15.96 -6.58 -6.31
CA LEU A 20 -16.83 -7.08 -5.24
C LEU A 20 -17.47 -8.38 -5.72
N GLY A 21 -16.73 -9.49 -5.59
CA GLY A 21 -17.27 -10.81 -5.90
C GLY A 21 -16.21 -11.82 -6.30
N ALA A 22 -15.62 -12.49 -5.30
CA ALA A 22 -15.15 -13.88 -5.33
C ALA A 22 -14.66 -14.20 -3.92
N LEU A 23 -15.54 -14.77 -3.08
CA LEU A 23 -15.62 -16.22 -2.85
C LEU A 23 -14.43 -16.73 -2.03
N ASP A 24 -14.75 -16.92 -0.76
CA ASP A 24 -14.16 -17.82 0.22
C ASP A 24 -13.52 -19.05 -0.45
N SER A 25 -12.21 -18.99 -0.71
CA SER A 25 -11.47 -20.09 -1.33
C SER A 25 -11.07 -21.19 -0.33
N GLY A 26 -11.44 -21.06 0.96
CA GLY A 26 -10.96 -21.95 2.03
C GLY A 26 -9.44 -21.96 2.23
N GLU A 27 -8.70 -21.19 1.42
CA GLU A 27 -7.25 -21.11 1.44
C GLU A 27 -6.79 -20.17 2.56
N SER A 28 -5.87 -20.66 3.39
CA SER A 28 -5.35 -19.88 4.52
C SER A 28 -4.61 -18.63 4.03
N ILE A 29 -4.64 -17.57 4.84
CA ILE A 29 -3.90 -16.32 4.58
C ILE A 29 -2.41 -16.62 4.33
N ILE A 30 -1.83 -17.57 5.06
CA ILE A 30 -0.44 -17.99 4.87
C ILE A 30 -0.16 -18.46 3.43
N SER A 31 -0.99 -19.38 2.91
CA SER A 31 -0.85 -19.89 1.53
C SER A 31 -1.07 -18.79 0.51
N ARG A 32 -2.13 -17.99 0.71
CA ARG A 32 -2.53 -16.93 -0.22
C ARG A 32 -1.45 -15.86 -0.45
N TYR A 33 -0.60 -15.61 0.54
CA TYR A 33 0.41 -14.55 0.50
C TYR A 33 1.84 -15.08 0.49
N ASP A 34 2.03 -16.37 0.17
CA ASP A 34 3.32 -17.06 0.13
C ASP A 34 4.18 -16.81 1.40
N ILE A 35 3.52 -16.73 2.55
CA ILE A 35 4.22 -16.46 3.82
C ILE A 35 4.92 -17.74 4.24
N ILE A 36 6.24 -17.65 4.38
CA ILE A 36 7.05 -18.78 4.82
C ILE A 36 6.93 -18.90 6.34
N GLU A 37 6.12 -19.87 6.78
CA GLU A 37 6.14 -20.31 8.18
C GLU A 37 7.53 -20.82 8.53
N ASN A 38 8.00 -20.50 9.74
CA ASN A 38 9.26 -21.01 10.28
C ASN A 38 9.13 -21.50 11.74
N ASN A 39 7.91 -21.82 12.17
CA ASN A 39 7.64 -22.28 13.54
C ASN A 39 8.48 -23.51 13.93
N ARG A 40 8.65 -24.48 13.02
CA ARG A 40 9.48 -25.65 13.29
C ARG A 40 10.93 -25.28 13.56
N ALA A 41 11.50 -24.39 12.75
CA ALA A 41 12.87 -23.91 12.96
C ALA A 41 13.00 -23.20 14.33
N ARG A 42 11.96 -22.46 14.75
CA ARG A 42 11.90 -21.83 16.08
C ARG A 42 11.75 -22.86 17.20
N GLU A 43 10.95 -23.90 17.02
CA GLU A 43 10.77 -25.00 17.96
C GLU A 43 12.08 -25.77 18.17
N GLU A 44 12.75 -26.16 17.09
CA GLU A 44 14.07 -26.84 17.13
C GLU A 44 15.15 -25.95 17.79
N SER A 45 15.06 -24.63 17.58
CA SER A 45 15.98 -23.65 18.19
C SER A 45 15.58 -23.22 19.60
N SER A 46 14.48 -23.74 20.16
CA SER A 46 13.95 -23.27 21.46
C SER A 46 14.94 -23.48 22.62
N GLY A 47 15.72 -24.56 22.58
CA GLY A 47 16.81 -24.78 23.54
C GLY A 47 17.88 -23.68 23.48
N TRP A 48 18.19 -23.18 22.28
CA TRP A 48 19.09 -22.05 22.11
C TRP A 48 18.50 -20.75 22.64
N MET A 49 17.21 -20.55 22.44
CA MET A 49 16.53 -19.32 22.88
C MET A 49 16.38 -19.23 24.40
N THR A 50 16.31 -20.37 25.09
CA THR A 50 16.04 -20.45 26.53
C THR A 50 17.27 -20.72 27.40
N MET A 51 18.42 -21.10 26.82
CA MET A 51 19.66 -21.37 27.58
C MET A 51 20.12 -20.18 28.45
N PRO A 52 20.98 -20.39 29.46
CA PRO A 52 21.53 -19.29 30.23
C PRO A 52 22.17 -18.22 29.34
N VAL A 53 21.92 -16.94 29.61
CA VAL A 53 22.43 -15.83 28.79
C VAL A 53 23.97 -15.87 28.66
N SER A 54 24.67 -16.31 29.71
CA SER A 54 26.13 -16.49 29.72
C SER A 54 26.63 -17.56 28.73
N SER A 55 25.76 -18.47 28.31
CA SER A 55 26.09 -19.56 27.37
C SER A 55 25.79 -19.20 25.92
N VAL A 56 24.98 -18.16 25.66
CA VAL A 56 24.64 -17.76 24.30
C VAL A 56 25.86 -17.20 23.58
N ARG A 57 26.11 -17.68 22.36
CA ARG A 57 27.17 -17.20 21.48
C ARG A 57 26.56 -16.78 20.15
N PRO A 58 27.08 -15.72 19.50
CA PRO A 58 26.70 -15.41 18.13
C PRO A 58 26.94 -16.61 17.22
N SER A 59 25.97 -16.94 16.38
CA SER A 59 26.03 -18.06 15.45
C SER A 59 25.19 -17.77 14.21
N VAL A 60 25.50 -18.47 13.13
CA VAL A 60 24.69 -18.50 11.91
C VAL A 60 24.55 -19.96 11.50
N GLU A 61 23.32 -20.42 11.38
CA GLU A 61 22.99 -21.79 11.05
C GLU A 61 21.89 -21.85 9.98
N TYR A 62 21.80 -22.99 9.31
CA TYR A 62 20.77 -23.24 8.32
C TYR A 62 19.87 -24.36 8.79
N LEU A 63 18.60 -24.05 8.96
CA LEU A 63 17.59 -24.98 9.43
C LEU A 63 16.73 -25.41 8.25
N LYS A 64 16.52 -26.72 8.08
CA LYS A 64 15.65 -27.26 7.04
C LYS A 64 14.31 -27.61 7.65
N GLN A 65 13.25 -27.13 7.02
CA GLN A 65 11.89 -27.51 7.37
C GLN A 65 11.46 -28.80 6.64
N GLU A 66 10.40 -29.45 7.14
CA GLU A 66 9.85 -30.70 6.54
C GLU A 66 9.41 -30.54 5.09
N ASN A 67 8.91 -29.36 4.73
CA ASN A 67 8.55 -29.02 3.35
C ASN A 67 9.76 -28.71 2.46
N GLY A 68 10.99 -28.90 2.96
CA GLY A 68 12.23 -28.63 2.25
C GLY A 68 12.64 -27.16 2.22
N VAL A 69 11.84 -26.24 2.78
CA VAL A 69 12.17 -24.82 2.85
C VAL A 69 13.31 -24.61 3.84
N ARG A 70 14.31 -23.82 3.42
CA ARG A 70 15.44 -23.44 4.24
C ARG A 70 15.13 -22.16 5.03
N VAL A 71 15.53 -22.11 6.28
CA VAL A 71 15.48 -20.93 7.15
C VAL A 71 16.90 -20.61 7.60
N ASP A 72 17.33 -19.37 7.39
CA ASP A 72 18.60 -18.86 7.90
C ASP A 72 18.37 -18.40 9.36
N PHE A 73 19.03 -19.07 10.29
CA PHE A 73 18.98 -18.77 11.72
C PHE A 73 20.24 -18.01 12.14
N GLU A 74 20.09 -16.85 12.75
CA GLU A 74 21.19 -16.02 13.19
C GLU A 74 20.98 -15.57 14.64
N VAL A 75 22.01 -15.74 15.47
CA VAL A 75 22.07 -15.21 16.83
C VAL A 75 22.99 -14.00 16.85
N LYS A 76 22.45 -12.83 17.21
CA LYS A 76 23.25 -11.62 17.47
C LYS A 76 23.20 -11.25 18.93
N THR A 77 24.33 -10.79 19.45
CA THR A 77 24.42 -10.26 20.81
C THR A 77 24.88 -8.82 20.75
N THR A 78 24.19 -7.94 21.47
CA THR A 78 24.58 -6.55 21.71
C THR A 78 24.76 -6.32 23.21
N ASP A 79 25.09 -5.09 23.60
CA ASP A 79 25.15 -4.71 25.02
C ASP A 79 23.77 -4.78 25.68
N THR A 80 22.70 -4.55 24.92
CA THR A 80 21.34 -4.41 25.43
C THR A 80 20.50 -5.67 25.28
N GLY A 81 20.86 -6.60 24.39
CA GLY A 81 20.05 -7.80 24.18
C GLY A 81 20.69 -8.87 23.31
N ILE A 82 20.00 -10.00 23.26
CA ILE A 82 20.26 -11.10 22.35
C ILE A 82 19.10 -11.14 21.36
N PHE A 83 19.42 -11.28 20.08
CA PHE A 83 18.47 -11.34 18.98
C PHE A 83 18.58 -12.70 18.30
N TYR A 84 17.46 -13.41 18.22
CA TYR A 84 17.32 -14.64 17.45
C TYR A 84 16.54 -14.30 16.19
N ILE A 85 17.18 -14.45 15.04
CA ILE A 85 16.67 -13.97 13.77
C ILE A 85 16.46 -15.17 12.86
N PHE A 86 15.21 -15.36 12.40
CA PHE A 86 14.82 -16.41 11.48
C PHE A 86 14.42 -15.76 10.16
N ARG A 87 15.22 -15.98 9.11
CA ARG A 87 14.98 -15.41 7.79
C ARG A 87 14.67 -16.49 6.78
N SER A 88 13.75 -16.15 5.89
CA SER A 88 13.55 -16.86 4.64
C SER A 88 14.84 -16.82 3.80
N PRO A 89 15.06 -17.80 2.92
CA PRO A 89 16.34 -17.95 2.25
C PRO A 89 16.56 -16.81 1.24
N GLY A 90 17.74 -16.16 1.32
CA GLY A 90 18.12 -15.07 0.43
C GLY A 90 18.69 -13.86 1.16
N SER A 91 19.05 -12.82 0.41
CA SER A 91 19.62 -11.57 0.97
C SER A 91 18.56 -10.52 1.32
N ARG A 92 17.27 -10.84 1.12
CA ARG A 92 16.15 -9.93 1.36
C ARG A 92 15.32 -10.42 2.54
N ILE A 93 14.83 -9.48 3.32
CA ILE A 93 13.82 -9.76 4.35
C ILE A 93 12.51 -10.05 3.63
N LEU A 94 11.87 -11.15 3.97
CA LEU A 94 10.59 -11.56 3.38
C LEU A 94 9.46 -11.50 4.42
N PRO A 95 8.21 -11.40 3.96
CA PRO A 95 7.06 -11.58 4.83
C PRO A 95 7.15 -12.91 5.58
N GLY A 96 6.96 -12.88 6.90
CA GLY A 96 7.09 -14.05 7.76
C GLY A 96 8.47 -14.23 8.40
N ASP A 97 9.44 -13.35 8.16
CA ASP A 97 10.71 -13.36 8.92
C ASP A 97 10.48 -12.94 10.38
N TYR A 98 11.15 -13.62 11.33
CA TYR A 98 11.01 -13.39 12.77
C TYR A 98 12.29 -12.81 13.38
N ILE A 99 12.12 -11.85 14.28
CA ILE A 99 13.19 -11.34 15.15
C ILE A 99 12.70 -11.40 16.60
N ILE A 100 13.35 -12.21 17.41
CA ILE A 100 13.01 -12.40 18.82
C ILE A 100 14.08 -11.74 19.66
N LYS A 101 13.70 -10.78 20.50
CA LYS A 101 14.63 -10.10 21.41
C LYS A 101 14.50 -10.63 22.82
N ARG A 102 15.64 -10.98 23.41
CA ARG A 102 15.80 -11.37 24.81
C ARG A 102 16.72 -10.39 25.53
N ASN A 103 16.32 -9.94 26.71
CA ASN A 103 17.11 -9.04 27.54
C ASN A 103 18.36 -9.77 28.06
N ARG A 104 19.53 -9.14 27.93
CA ARG A 104 20.80 -9.75 28.35
C ARG A 104 20.99 -9.78 29.87
N ALA A 105 20.44 -8.83 30.61
CA ALA A 105 20.58 -8.76 32.06
C ALA A 105 19.59 -9.68 32.78
N THR A 106 18.34 -9.74 32.31
CA THR A 106 17.25 -10.47 32.99
C THR A 106 16.97 -11.83 32.36
N GLY A 107 17.42 -12.07 31.13
CA GLY A 107 17.10 -13.29 30.39
C GLY A 107 15.63 -13.40 29.98
N ARG A 108 14.81 -12.36 30.15
CA ARG A 108 13.40 -12.35 29.74
C ARG A 108 13.26 -12.00 28.26
N PHE A 109 12.26 -12.57 27.60
CA PHE A 109 11.87 -12.12 26.26
C PHE A 109 11.22 -10.73 26.35
N GLU A 110 11.64 -9.82 25.48
CA GLU A 110 11.14 -8.43 25.47
C GLU A 110 10.11 -8.23 24.36
N HIS A 111 10.36 -8.78 23.18
CA HIS A 111 9.42 -8.73 22.07
C HIS A 111 9.75 -9.74 20.97
N VAL A 112 8.74 -10.00 20.14
CA VAL A 112 8.84 -10.66 18.84
C VAL A 112 8.45 -9.65 17.77
N VAL A 113 9.25 -9.53 16.72
CA VAL A 113 8.91 -8.80 15.51
C VAL A 113 8.69 -9.80 14.38
N ILE A 114 7.56 -9.69 13.69
CA ILE A 114 7.24 -10.47 12.49
C ILE A 114 7.17 -9.50 11.33
N VAL A 115 7.97 -9.72 10.30
CA VAL A 115 8.01 -8.82 9.14
C VAL A 115 6.81 -9.09 8.25
N LEU A 116 6.10 -8.01 7.88
CA LEU A 116 5.01 -8.06 6.90
C LEU A 116 5.48 -7.63 5.52
N ARG A 117 6.27 -6.56 5.46
CA ARG A 117 6.86 -6.02 4.25
C ARG A 117 8.03 -5.11 4.64
N SER A 118 9.08 -5.12 3.83
CA SER A 118 10.17 -4.17 3.94
C SER A 118 10.51 -3.61 2.56
N GLU A 119 10.33 -2.30 2.38
CA GLU A 119 10.86 -1.62 1.18
C GLU A 119 12.37 -1.39 1.27
N THR A 120 12.94 -1.51 2.47
CA THR A 120 14.37 -1.41 2.73
C THR A 120 15.01 -2.80 2.77
N ILE A 121 16.18 -2.94 2.15
CA ILE A 121 16.98 -4.18 2.16
C ILE A 121 17.62 -4.43 3.54
N THR A 122 17.62 -3.42 4.43
CA THR A 122 18.30 -3.49 5.72
C THR A 122 17.38 -3.99 6.85
N ALA A 123 17.74 -5.15 7.41
CA ALA A 123 17.05 -5.86 8.51
C ALA A 123 16.94 -5.11 9.84
N SER A 124 17.51 -3.91 9.95
CA SER A 124 17.53 -3.16 11.20
C SER A 124 16.23 -2.42 11.50
N ASN A 125 15.38 -2.14 10.51
CA ASN A 125 14.11 -1.45 10.74
C ASN A 125 13.13 -1.69 9.56
N PRO A 126 12.38 -2.81 9.56
CA PRO A 126 11.32 -3.01 8.57
C PRO A 126 10.29 -1.88 8.69
N ASP A 127 9.78 -1.37 7.58
CA ASP A 127 8.76 -0.33 7.61
C ASP A 127 7.35 -0.90 7.82
N SER A 128 7.12 -2.19 7.57
CA SER A 128 5.86 -2.87 7.91
C SER A 128 6.10 -4.17 8.70
N TYR A 129 5.60 -4.22 9.92
CA TYR A 129 5.85 -5.32 10.85
C TYR A 129 4.76 -5.44 11.91
N ILE A 130 4.71 -6.62 12.52
CA ILE A 130 3.99 -6.89 13.76
C ILE A 130 5.01 -6.87 14.89
N MET A 131 4.69 -6.21 15.99
CA MET A 131 5.46 -6.29 17.23
C MET A 131 4.58 -6.85 18.33
N ILE A 132 5.07 -7.89 19.00
CA ILE A 132 4.38 -8.56 20.10
C ILE A 132 5.24 -8.44 21.36
N THR A 133 4.68 -7.89 22.44
CA THR A 133 5.36 -7.67 23.73
C THR A 133 4.59 -8.38 24.86
N PRO A 134 5.24 -8.72 25.98
CA PRO A 134 4.58 -9.43 27.07
C PRO A 134 3.66 -8.49 27.86
N GLN A 135 2.50 -8.98 28.29
CA GLN A 135 1.56 -8.28 29.14
C GLN A 135 0.95 -9.24 30.18
N GLY A 136 1.69 -9.46 31.28
CA GLY A 136 1.29 -10.41 32.32
C GLY A 136 1.24 -11.84 31.80
N ALA A 137 0.08 -12.50 31.91
CA ALA A 137 -0.15 -13.84 31.36
C ALA A 137 -0.46 -13.84 29.85
N ASN A 138 -0.67 -12.65 29.27
CA ASN A 138 -0.99 -12.44 27.87
C ASN A 138 0.18 -11.78 27.14
N SER A 139 0.00 -11.55 25.84
CA SER A 139 0.85 -10.68 25.05
C SER A 139 0.01 -9.61 24.40
N VAL A 140 0.63 -8.48 24.06
CA VAL A 140 -0.01 -7.41 23.30
C VAL A 140 0.70 -7.26 21.96
N MET A 141 -0.10 -7.16 20.91
CA MET A 141 0.35 -7.03 19.54
C MET A 141 0.02 -5.63 19.02
N ALA A 142 0.99 -5.05 18.32
CA ALA A 142 0.85 -3.84 17.53
C ALA A 142 1.26 -4.12 16.09
N ILE A 143 0.62 -3.46 15.14
CA ILE A 143 0.88 -3.62 13.71
C ILE A 143 1.23 -2.25 13.15
N THR A 144 2.44 -2.16 12.60
CA THR A 144 2.95 -0.98 11.91
C THR A 144 2.96 -1.27 10.42
N LEU A 145 2.41 -0.36 9.62
CA LEU A 145 2.47 -0.40 8.16
C LEU A 145 3.19 0.86 7.66
N LEU A 146 4.16 0.70 6.77
CA LEU A 146 4.90 1.79 6.13
C LEU A 146 5.39 2.91 7.10
N GLY A 147 5.82 2.49 8.29
CA GLY A 147 6.34 3.33 9.37
C GLY A 147 5.27 3.97 10.26
N ARG A 148 4.02 3.52 10.19
CA ARG A 148 2.89 4.10 10.92
C ARG A 148 2.10 3.04 11.69
N PRO A 149 1.71 3.32 12.95
CA PRO A 149 0.81 2.45 13.69
C PRO A 149 -0.52 2.30 12.94
N TYR A 150 -0.98 1.06 12.78
CA TYR A 150 -2.24 0.71 12.11
C TYR A 150 -3.19 -0.09 13.01
N TYR A 151 -2.65 -0.98 13.83
CA TYR A 151 -3.34 -1.55 14.99
C TYR A 151 -2.47 -1.37 16.23
N GLU A 152 -3.09 -1.05 17.35
CA GLU A 152 -2.44 -0.91 18.65
C GLU A 152 -3.25 -1.67 19.69
N ASN A 153 -2.57 -2.22 20.70
CA ASN A 153 -3.19 -2.88 21.85
C ASN A 153 -4.05 -4.10 21.51
N VAL A 154 -3.68 -4.89 20.49
CA VAL A 154 -4.37 -6.15 20.16
C VAL A 154 -3.97 -7.22 21.16
N ILE A 155 -4.92 -7.68 21.98
CA ILE A 155 -4.61 -8.67 23.02
C ILE A 155 -4.51 -10.06 22.40
N LEU A 156 -3.37 -10.72 22.63
CA LEU A 156 -3.19 -12.15 22.35
C LEU A 156 -3.35 -12.92 23.68
N PRO A 157 -4.29 -13.86 23.78
CA PRO A 157 -4.58 -14.60 25.03
C PRO A 157 -3.55 -15.71 25.29
N VAL A 158 -2.27 -15.42 25.05
CA VAL A 158 -1.14 -16.33 25.19
C VAL A 158 0.10 -15.56 25.66
N PRO A 159 0.98 -16.17 26.47
CA PRO A 159 2.23 -15.54 26.90
C PRO A 159 3.22 -15.42 25.74
N LEU A 160 4.17 -14.50 25.86
CA LEU A 160 5.16 -14.23 24.79
C LEU A 160 6.05 -15.46 24.53
N GLU A 161 6.31 -16.25 25.57
CA GLU A 161 7.03 -17.51 25.53
C GLU A 161 6.36 -18.56 24.62
N LEU A 162 5.04 -18.47 24.42
CA LEU A 162 4.34 -19.32 23.46
C LEU A 162 4.40 -18.72 22.06
N VAL A 163 4.28 -17.39 21.94
CA VAL A 163 4.35 -16.66 20.66
C VAL A 163 5.64 -16.94 19.89
N ILE A 164 6.76 -17.14 20.59
CA ILE A 164 8.06 -17.40 19.95
C ILE A 164 8.10 -18.71 19.15
N THR A 165 7.21 -19.67 19.42
CA THR A 165 7.23 -20.99 18.77
C THR A 165 5.95 -21.32 18.00
N ILE A 166 4.78 -20.76 18.33
CA ILE A 166 3.55 -21.07 17.57
C ILE A 166 3.62 -20.62 16.11
N PRO A 167 2.88 -21.27 15.19
CA PRO A 167 2.72 -20.83 13.80
C PRO A 167 2.17 -19.41 13.70
N PHE A 168 2.57 -18.68 12.66
CA PHE A 168 2.00 -17.37 12.38
C PHE A 168 0.50 -17.47 12.06
N ALA A 169 0.07 -18.53 11.38
CA ALA A 169 -1.34 -18.86 11.19
C ALA A 169 -2.14 -18.84 12.51
N GLN A 170 -1.57 -19.40 13.58
CA GLN A 170 -2.23 -19.42 14.87
C GLN A 170 -2.33 -18.02 15.50
N ILE A 171 -1.31 -17.16 15.31
CA ILE A 171 -1.36 -15.75 15.72
C ILE A 171 -2.46 -15.00 14.96
N ILE A 172 -2.60 -15.26 13.66
CA ILE A 172 -3.68 -14.72 12.81
C ILE A 172 -5.04 -15.15 13.37
N ASP A 173 -5.23 -16.44 13.65
CA ASP A 173 -6.50 -16.99 14.12
C ASP A 173 -6.93 -16.40 15.47
N ILE A 174 -6.04 -16.37 16.47
CA ILE A 174 -6.37 -15.86 17.81
C ILE A 174 -6.66 -14.36 17.84
N SER A 175 -6.14 -13.61 16.86
CA SER A 175 -6.32 -12.16 16.76
C SER A 175 -7.38 -11.75 15.72
N GLY A 176 -7.94 -12.68 14.96
CA GLY A 176 -8.82 -12.40 13.82
C GLY A 176 -10.11 -11.65 14.14
N ARG A 177 -10.53 -11.61 15.42
CA ARG A 177 -11.67 -10.77 15.87
C ARG A 177 -11.31 -9.31 16.08
N GLN A 178 -10.04 -9.00 16.25
CA GLN A 178 -9.52 -7.65 16.51
C GLN A 178 -8.79 -7.07 15.30
N VAL A 179 -8.37 -7.92 14.37
CA VAL A 179 -7.52 -7.56 13.23
C VAL A 179 -8.14 -8.06 11.93
N GLU A 180 -8.38 -7.15 11.00
CA GLU A 180 -8.77 -7.46 9.63
C GLU A 180 -7.57 -7.88 8.78
N TRP A 181 -7.11 -9.12 8.97
CA TRP A 181 -5.89 -9.64 8.35
C TRP A 181 -5.88 -9.59 6.81
N ASN A 182 -7.04 -9.68 6.17
CA ASN A 182 -7.16 -9.60 4.71
C ASN A 182 -6.74 -8.23 4.14
N LEU A 183 -6.71 -7.17 4.95
CA LEU A 183 -6.30 -5.84 4.53
C LEU A 183 -4.80 -5.58 4.68
N LEU A 184 -4.11 -6.42 5.44
CA LEU A 184 -2.72 -6.19 5.83
C LEU A 184 -1.70 -6.72 4.82
N PHE A 185 -2.13 -7.64 3.95
CA PHE A 185 -1.26 -8.29 3.00
C PHE A 185 -1.63 -7.91 1.56
N PHE A 186 -0.61 -7.53 0.80
CA PHE A 186 -0.72 -7.26 -0.63
C PHE A 186 -0.75 -8.59 -1.40
N ASN A 187 -1.79 -8.84 -2.19
CA ASN A 187 -1.92 -10.10 -2.91
C ASN A 187 -1.42 -9.94 -4.35
N SER A 188 -0.11 -9.95 -4.57
CA SER A 188 0.46 -9.92 -5.92
C SER A 188 0.02 -11.10 -6.80
N MET A 189 -0.68 -12.11 -6.26
CA MET A 189 -1.27 -13.22 -7.01
C MET A 189 -2.73 -12.98 -7.45
N ARG A 190 -3.42 -11.96 -6.94
CA ARG A 190 -4.73 -11.56 -7.49
C ARG A 190 -4.49 -11.09 -8.92
N GLN A 191 -5.24 -11.66 -9.87
CA GLN A 191 -5.19 -11.22 -11.28
C GLN A 191 -5.41 -9.71 -11.40
N GLY A 192 -6.24 -9.12 -10.53
CA GLY A 192 -6.44 -7.68 -10.45
C GLY A 192 -5.16 -6.91 -10.08
N ASP A 193 -4.41 -7.39 -9.09
CA ASP A 193 -3.18 -6.74 -8.61
C ASP A 193 -2.04 -6.90 -9.64
N LYS A 194 -1.88 -8.09 -10.25
CA LYS A 194 -0.93 -8.29 -11.37
C LYS A 194 -1.24 -7.38 -12.55
N ARG A 195 -2.51 -7.31 -12.95
CA ARG A 195 -2.95 -6.44 -14.04
C ARG A 195 -2.68 -4.97 -13.72
N LEU A 196 -2.88 -4.56 -12.46
CA LEU A 196 -2.59 -3.20 -12.01
C LEU A 196 -1.08 -2.90 -12.05
N GLU A 197 -0.24 -3.85 -11.64
CA GLU A 197 1.22 -3.77 -11.75
C GLU A 197 1.65 -3.62 -13.21
N GLU A 198 1.15 -4.48 -14.11
CA GLU A 198 1.45 -4.41 -15.55
C GLU A 198 1.03 -3.07 -16.18
N ILE A 199 -0.15 -2.57 -15.82
CA ILE A 199 -0.63 -1.24 -16.24
C ILE A 199 0.31 -0.16 -15.71
N THR A 200 0.68 -0.23 -14.43
CA THR A 200 1.53 0.76 -13.77
C THR A 200 2.92 0.78 -14.40
N ASP A 201 3.50 -0.37 -14.69
CA ASP A 201 4.81 -0.48 -15.33
C ASP A 201 4.76 -0.02 -16.78
N THR A 202 3.69 -0.31 -17.51
CA THR A 202 3.45 0.26 -18.85
C THR A 202 3.40 1.79 -18.79
N ILE A 203 2.69 2.36 -17.82
CA ILE A 203 2.61 3.81 -17.61
C ILE A 203 3.99 4.38 -17.27
N ARG A 204 4.75 3.75 -16.35
CA ARG A 204 6.10 4.19 -15.96
C ARG A 204 7.08 4.19 -17.13
N ASN A 205 7.09 3.11 -17.91
CA ASN A 205 7.97 2.97 -19.07
C ASN A 205 7.65 4.02 -20.14
N ARG A 206 6.37 4.29 -20.39
CA ARG A 206 5.94 5.33 -21.34
C ARG A 206 6.17 6.75 -20.80
N ARG A 207 6.02 6.97 -19.49
CA ARG A 207 6.26 8.29 -18.87
C ARG A 207 7.66 8.81 -19.16
N ALA A 208 8.67 7.94 -19.23
CA ALA A 208 10.05 8.34 -19.52
C ALA A 208 10.19 9.09 -20.87
N THR A 209 9.22 8.93 -21.77
CA THR A 209 9.19 9.58 -23.10
C THR A 209 8.41 10.90 -23.13
N ILE A 210 7.74 11.26 -22.04
CA ILE A 210 6.87 12.44 -21.98
C ILE A 210 7.61 13.60 -21.32
N ALA A 211 7.77 14.70 -22.03
CA ALA A 211 8.34 15.92 -21.46
C ALA A 211 7.36 16.64 -20.54
N GLU A 212 7.87 17.40 -19.57
CA GLU A 212 7.05 18.30 -18.76
C GLU A 212 6.87 19.65 -19.48
N ALA A 213 5.65 20.20 -19.43
CA ALA A 213 5.30 21.54 -19.89
C ALA A 213 4.34 22.19 -18.87
N ALA A 214 4.36 23.51 -18.72
CA ALA A 214 3.61 24.19 -17.64
C ALA A 214 2.09 24.08 -17.76
N ASP A 215 1.56 24.14 -18.98
CA ASP A 215 0.12 24.11 -19.27
C ASP A 215 -0.25 23.07 -20.34
N GLY A 216 0.57 22.03 -20.47
CA GLY A 216 0.48 21.10 -21.60
C GLY A 216 -0.52 19.97 -21.39
N ALA A 217 -1.28 19.65 -22.45
CA ALA A 217 -2.12 18.46 -22.56
C ALA A 217 -2.18 17.93 -24.02
N LEU A 218 -2.84 16.79 -24.21
CA LEU A 218 -3.29 16.32 -25.52
C LEU A 218 -4.79 16.65 -25.70
N ASP A 219 -5.16 17.18 -26.86
CA ASP A 219 -6.57 17.35 -27.24
C ASP A 219 -7.26 16.00 -27.53
N ALA A 220 -8.54 16.04 -27.92
CA ALA A 220 -9.29 14.85 -28.28
C ALA A 220 -8.70 14.10 -29.49
N ALA A 221 -8.04 14.79 -30.42
CA ALA A 221 -7.35 14.19 -31.55
C ALA A 221 -5.96 13.63 -31.19
N GLY A 222 -5.42 13.96 -30.03
CA GLY A 222 -4.05 13.59 -29.63
C GLY A 222 -2.98 14.61 -30.04
N LYS A 223 -3.35 15.86 -30.34
CA LYS A 223 -2.41 16.95 -30.62
C LYS A 223 -2.02 17.67 -29.33
N TRP A 224 -0.77 18.12 -29.27
CA TRP A 224 -0.24 18.89 -28.15
C TRP A 224 -0.84 20.29 -28.11
N VAL A 225 -1.55 20.60 -27.02
CA VAL A 225 -2.23 21.88 -26.84
C VAL A 225 -2.01 22.42 -25.42
N LEU A 226 -2.28 23.70 -25.25
CA LEU A 226 -2.34 24.37 -23.95
C LEU A 226 -3.73 24.17 -23.33
N ILE A 227 -3.82 23.76 -22.07
CA ILE A 227 -5.11 23.54 -21.38
C ILE A 227 -5.88 24.85 -21.24
N GLY A 228 -5.18 25.94 -20.94
CA GLY A 228 -5.76 27.27 -20.75
C GLY A 228 -6.48 27.76 -22.00
N THR A 229 -5.83 27.68 -23.16
CA THR A 229 -6.27 28.33 -24.41
C THR A 229 -6.78 27.38 -25.49
N GLY A 230 -6.45 26.08 -25.41
CA GLY A 230 -6.70 25.11 -26.47
C GLY A 230 -5.79 25.26 -27.70
N GLN A 231 -4.87 26.24 -27.70
CA GLN A 231 -3.97 26.49 -28.83
C GLN A 231 -2.86 25.43 -28.89
N PRO A 232 -2.29 25.14 -30.08
CA PRO A 232 -1.13 24.27 -30.20
C PRO A 232 0.03 24.74 -29.33
N GLN A 233 0.73 23.80 -28.70
CA GLN A 233 1.98 24.13 -27.99
C GLN A 233 3.06 24.53 -28.99
N THR A 234 3.79 25.61 -28.70
CA THR A 234 4.93 26.07 -29.49
C THR A 234 6.25 25.66 -28.81
N GLY A 235 7.21 25.18 -29.60
CA GLY A 235 8.51 24.73 -29.08
C GLY A 235 8.45 23.34 -28.44
N LYS A 236 8.95 23.20 -27.20
CA LYS A 236 9.03 21.91 -26.51
C LYS A 236 7.63 21.51 -26.01
N THR A 237 7.08 20.46 -26.60
CA THR A 237 5.80 19.91 -26.18
C THR A 237 5.92 19.04 -24.93
N GLY A 238 4.87 19.02 -24.11
CA GLY A 238 4.84 18.23 -22.89
C GLY A 238 3.50 18.24 -22.19
N LEU A 239 3.48 17.67 -20.98
CA LEU A 239 2.31 17.62 -20.10
C LEU A 239 2.61 18.33 -18.77
N ASN A 240 1.60 18.99 -18.21
CA ASN A 240 1.61 19.31 -16.78
C ASN A 240 0.96 18.18 -15.96
N CYS A 241 0.73 18.37 -14.67
CA CYS A 241 0.06 17.35 -13.83
C CYS A 241 -1.34 16.99 -14.37
N SER A 242 -2.19 17.97 -14.68
CA SER A 242 -3.54 17.75 -15.19
C SER A 242 -3.54 17.10 -16.58
N GLY A 243 -2.66 17.53 -17.47
CA GLY A 243 -2.47 16.92 -18.79
C GLY A 243 -1.96 15.49 -18.69
N PHE A 244 -1.11 15.18 -17.71
CA PHE A 244 -0.63 13.84 -17.45
C PHE A 244 -1.74 12.92 -16.91
N ALA A 245 -2.60 13.39 -16.00
CA ALA A 245 -3.79 12.63 -15.59
C ALA A 245 -4.72 12.38 -16.78
N LYS A 246 -4.96 13.40 -17.62
CA LYS A 246 -5.74 13.24 -18.85
C LYS A 246 -5.12 12.19 -19.76
N TRP A 247 -3.80 12.18 -19.93
CA TRP A 247 -3.10 11.19 -20.76
C TRP A 247 -3.27 9.76 -20.24
N ILE A 248 -3.22 9.54 -18.91
CA ILE A 248 -3.50 8.23 -18.31
C ILE A 248 -4.95 7.82 -18.63
N VAL A 249 -5.93 8.65 -18.31
CA VAL A 249 -7.35 8.34 -18.49
C VAL A 249 -7.70 8.16 -19.97
N ASP A 250 -7.14 8.99 -20.85
CA ASP A 250 -7.28 8.86 -22.30
C ASP A 250 -6.73 7.54 -22.83
N GLY A 251 -5.73 6.93 -22.17
CA GLY A 251 -5.25 5.59 -22.49
C GLY A 251 -6.33 4.51 -22.37
N PHE A 252 -7.29 4.69 -21.47
CA PHE A 252 -8.44 3.80 -21.30
C PHE A 252 -9.67 4.28 -22.07
N TYR A 253 -9.84 5.59 -22.22
CA TYR A 253 -10.99 6.19 -22.90
C TYR A 253 -10.91 6.07 -24.43
N ARG A 254 -9.73 6.30 -25.03
CA ARG A 254 -9.54 6.27 -26.49
C ARG A 254 -9.94 4.93 -27.12
N PRO A 255 -9.58 3.76 -26.57
CA PRO A 255 -10.03 2.47 -27.10
C PRO A 255 -11.56 2.32 -27.13
N LEU A 256 -12.29 3.02 -26.25
CA LEU A 256 -13.74 2.91 -26.14
C LEU A 256 -14.51 3.93 -27.02
N LYS A 257 -13.92 5.09 -27.33
CA LYS A 257 -14.57 6.16 -28.10
C LYS A 257 -13.90 6.54 -29.42
N GLY A 258 -12.71 5.99 -29.71
CA GLY A 258 -11.91 6.33 -30.89
C GLY A 258 -11.21 7.70 -30.84
N ARG A 259 -11.39 8.47 -29.75
CA ARG A 259 -10.78 9.78 -29.53
C ARG A 259 -10.52 10.02 -28.05
N GLY A 260 -9.68 10.98 -27.72
CA GLY A 260 -9.46 11.43 -26.33
C GLY A 260 -10.64 12.23 -25.78
N THR A 261 -10.61 12.44 -24.47
CA THR A 261 -11.52 13.36 -23.78
C THR A 261 -11.34 14.78 -24.30
N ASP A 262 -12.43 15.54 -24.35
CA ASP A 262 -12.43 16.94 -24.79
C ASP A 262 -12.04 17.88 -23.64
N ILE A 263 -11.10 18.80 -23.89
CA ILE A 263 -10.55 19.67 -22.85
C ILE A 263 -11.61 20.63 -22.31
N GLN A 264 -12.51 21.17 -23.14
CA GLN A 264 -13.54 22.10 -22.66
C GLN A 264 -14.52 21.39 -21.73
N THR A 265 -14.88 20.15 -22.06
CA THR A 265 -15.68 19.29 -21.20
C THR A 265 -15.00 19.04 -19.85
N LEU A 266 -13.68 18.86 -19.84
CA LEU A 266 -12.92 18.65 -18.59
C LEU A 266 -12.78 19.92 -17.74
N LYS A 267 -12.92 21.11 -18.34
CA LYS A 267 -12.89 22.41 -17.66
C LYS A 267 -14.23 22.80 -17.03
N GLU A 268 -15.28 21.99 -17.18
CA GLU A 268 -16.57 22.23 -16.54
C GLU A 268 -16.42 22.31 -15.02
N ARG A 269 -16.95 23.37 -14.40
CA ARG A 269 -16.84 23.65 -12.95
C ARG A 269 -18.17 23.42 -12.26
N PHE A 270 -18.12 23.05 -10.97
CA PHE A 270 -19.33 22.79 -10.16
C PHE A 270 -19.39 23.63 -8.86
N PRO A 271 -19.35 24.97 -8.94
CA PRO A 271 -19.21 25.85 -7.77
C PRO A 271 -20.35 25.75 -6.75
N ASP A 272 -21.56 25.36 -7.19
CA ASP A 272 -22.74 25.24 -6.31
C ASP A 272 -22.78 23.94 -5.50
N ARG A 273 -21.90 22.99 -5.84
CA ARG A 273 -21.91 21.64 -5.27
C ARG A 273 -20.62 21.27 -4.54
N ARG A 274 -19.62 22.15 -4.54
CA ARG A 274 -18.36 21.94 -3.81
C ARG A 274 -17.86 23.21 -3.14
N GLY A 275 -16.99 23.04 -2.16
CA GLY A 275 -16.37 24.14 -1.42
C GLY A 275 -17.32 24.82 -0.44
N ASN A 276 -16.95 26.03 -0.01
CA ASN A 276 -17.66 26.74 1.04
C ASN A 276 -17.80 28.25 0.76
N ARG A 277 -18.43 28.97 1.68
CA ARG A 277 -18.66 30.42 1.53
C ARG A 277 -17.36 31.22 1.36
N TRP A 278 -16.27 30.80 2.00
CA TRP A 278 -14.99 31.49 1.93
C TRP A 278 -14.26 31.20 0.62
N SER A 279 -14.27 29.95 0.16
CA SER A 279 -13.61 29.57 -1.09
C SER A 279 -14.28 30.18 -2.32
N ARG A 280 -15.62 30.32 -2.30
CA ARG A 280 -16.41 30.94 -3.37
C ARG A 280 -15.93 32.34 -3.77
N MET A 281 -15.36 33.12 -2.84
CA MET A 281 -14.85 34.46 -3.14
C MET A 281 -13.62 34.44 -4.05
N TYR A 282 -12.89 33.32 -4.10
CA TYR A 282 -11.66 33.17 -4.87
C TYR A 282 -11.85 32.34 -6.14
N GLU A 283 -13.06 31.84 -6.39
CA GLU A 283 -13.33 30.86 -7.44
C GLU A 283 -12.98 31.37 -8.84
N ASP A 284 -13.38 32.60 -9.14
CA ASP A 284 -13.14 33.23 -10.45
C ASP A 284 -11.68 33.67 -10.65
N THR A 285 -10.95 33.91 -9.55
CA THR A 285 -9.60 34.53 -9.60
C THR A 285 -8.47 33.53 -9.39
N LYS A 286 -8.71 32.43 -8.67
CA LYS A 286 -7.71 31.44 -8.29
C LYS A 286 -8.00 30.04 -8.79
N ASP A 287 -9.24 29.75 -9.23
CA ASP A 287 -9.69 28.43 -9.68
C ASP A 287 -9.20 27.33 -8.72
N THR A 288 -9.46 27.52 -7.42
CA THR A 288 -8.85 26.74 -6.33
C THR A 288 -9.13 25.25 -6.44
N TYR A 289 -10.23 24.88 -7.07
CA TYR A 289 -10.68 23.50 -7.24
C TYR A 289 -10.50 22.96 -8.66
N PHE A 290 -9.74 23.64 -9.52
CA PHE A 290 -9.46 23.18 -10.89
C PHE A 290 -9.06 21.70 -10.93
N GLY A 291 -8.14 21.29 -10.06
CA GLY A 291 -7.68 19.89 -10.00
C GLY A 291 -8.77 18.90 -9.59
N LEU A 292 -9.67 19.30 -8.69
CA LEU A 292 -10.79 18.47 -8.24
C LEU A 292 -11.82 18.30 -9.36
N ASP A 293 -12.25 19.40 -9.99
CA ASP A 293 -13.20 19.35 -11.10
C ASP A 293 -12.62 18.58 -12.29
N TRP A 294 -11.35 18.82 -12.62
CA TRP A 294 -10.66 18.14 -13.71
C TRP A 294 -10.63 16.62 -13.50
N THR A 295 -10.27 16.16 -12.29
CA THR A 295 -10.21 14.72 -11.98
C THR A 295 -11.59 14.08 -11.91
N ARG A 296 -12.60 14.76 -11.33
CA ARG A 296 -14.01 14.34 -11.35
C ARG A 296 -14.56 14.25 -12.77
N ASN A 297 -14.26 15.21 -13.63
CA ASN A 297 -14.67 15.18 -15.03
C ASN A 297 -14.00 14.06 -15.81
N LEU A 298 -12.70 13.80 -15.60
CA LEU A 298 -12.01 12.65 -16.19
C LEU A 298 -12.67 11.32 -15.78
N ALA A 299 -12.95 11.16 -14.49
CA ALA A 299 -13.65 9.99 -13.94
C ALA A 299 -15.03 9.83 -14.59
N ARG A 300 -15.82 10.90 -14.61
CA ARG A 300 -17.17 10.95 -15.18
C ARG A 300 -17.16 10.57 -16.67
N GLN A 301 -16.23 11.11 -17.45
CA GLN A 301 -16.11 10.79 -18.88
C GLN A 301 -15.80 9.30 -19.08
N LEU A 302 -14.82 8.75 -18.37
CA LEU A 302 -14.49 7.32 -18.48
C LEU A 302 -15.65 6.42 -18.07
N GLN A 303 -16.29 6.75 -16.94
CA GLN A 303 -17.39 5.94 -16.42
C GLN A 303 -18.63 5.99 -17.29
N SER A 304 -18.99 7.18 -17.80
CA SER A 304 -20.13 7.35 -18.72
C SER A 304 -19.95 6.46 -19.94
N VAL A 305 -18.75 6.43 -20.53
CA VAL A 305 -18.47 5.57 -21.69
C VAL A 305 -18.53 4.09 -21.36
N ARG A 306 -18.03 3.67 -20.19
CA ARG A 306 -18.14 2.28 -19.72
C ARG A 306 -19.60 1.84 -19.54
N GLN A 307 -20.50 2.78 -19.23
CA GLN A 307 -21.93 2.55 -19.05
C GLN A 307 -22.77 2.84 -20.32
N GLY A 308 -22.16 2.89 -21.50
CA GLY A 308 -22.89 3.11 -22.76
C GLY A 308 -23.34 4.55 -23.01
N GLY A 309 -22.72 5.52 -22.33
CA GLY A 309 -23.00 6.95 -22.49
C GLY A 309 -24.03 7.52 -21.51
N LEU A 310 -24.39 6.77 -20.47
CA LEU A 310 -25.31 7.25 -19.44
C LEU A 310 -24.68 8.41 -18.63
N PRO A 311 -25.50 9.37 -18.16
CA PRO A 311 -25.04 10.39 -17.21
C PRO A 311 -24.55 9.74 -15.92
N VAL A 312 -23.41 10.22 -15.41
CA VAL A 312 -22.83 9.76 -14.15
C VAL A 312 -22.67 10.98 -13.25
N ASP A 313 -23.19 10.88 -12.02
CA ASP A 313 -22.93 11.90 -11.02
C ASP A 313 -21.44 11.89 -10.64
N TYR A 314 -20.81 13.05 -10.66
CA TYR A 314 -19.37 13.13 -10.52
C TYR A 314 -18.90 12.85 -9.08
N GLU A 315 -19.73 13.15 -8.08
CA GLU A 315 -19.46 12.86 -6.67
C GLU A 315 -19.54 11.36 -6.35
N ALA A 316 -20.37 10.61 -7.09
CA ALA A 316 -20.49 9.17 -6.93
C ALA A 316 -19.19 8.41 -7.29
N LEU A 317 -18.22 9.11 -7.90
CA LEU A 317 -16.91 8.57 -8.27
C LEU A 317 -15.80 8.98 -7.28
N ASP A 318 -16.13 9.75 -6.24
CA ASP A 318 -15.18 10.10 -5.19
C ASP A 318 -14.85 8.88 -4.33
N VAL A 319 -13.56 8.69 -4.06
CA VAL A 319 -13.08 7.64 -3.14
C VAL A 319 -13.16 8.20 -1.73
N ARG A 320 -14.32 8.03 -1.09
CA ARG A 320 -14.60 8.62 0.25
C ARG A 320 -14.38 7.66 1.41
N ASN A 321 -14.47 6.36 1.17
CA ASN A 321 -14.41 5.35 2.22
C ASN A 321 -13.14 4.52 2.11
N VAL A 322 -12.18 4.81 2.99
CA VAL A 322 -11.00 3.97 3.23
C VAL A 322 -10.95 3.73 4.73
N GLU A 323 -10.94 2.47 5.13
CA GLU A 323 -11.06 2.08 6.53
C GLU A 323 -9.98 2.75 7.40
N LYS A 324 -10.39 3.26 8.57
CA LYS A 324 -9.55 4.01 9.53
C LYS A 324 -9.03 5.37 9.05
N PHE A 325 -9.35 5.80 7.83
CA PHE A 325 -8.96 7.11 7.32
C PHE A 325 -10.17 8.04 7.21
N ARG A 326 -9.99 9.27 7.71
CA ARG A 326 -11.01 10.30 7.61
C ARG A 326 -10.87 11.04 6.28
N TYR A 327 -11.94 11.00 5.49
CA TYR A 327 -12.09 11.85 4.31
C TYR A 327 -12.60 13.24 4.71
N SER A 328 -12.05 14.29 4.10
CA SER A 328 -12.55 15.66 4.18
C SER A 328 -13.20 16.02 2.86
N GLU A 329 -14.47 16.43 2.90
CA GLU A 329 -15.24 16.75 1.69
C GLU A 329 -14.55 17.84 0.86
N ASP A 330 -14.45 17.60 -0.45
CA ASP A 330 -13.76 18.43 -1.45
C ASP A 330 -12.26 18.68 -1.22
N GLU A 331 -11.65 18.08 -0.20
CA GLU A 331 -10.21 18.16 0.10
C GLU A 331 -9.52 16.81 -0.06
N GLY A 332 -10.23 15.71 0.23
CA GLY A 332 -9.71 14.35 0.17
C GLY A 332 -9.14 13.83 1.48
N PHE A 333 -8.25 12.86 1.38
CA PHE A 333 -7.50 12.33 2.52
C PHE A 333 -6.28 13.20 2.84
N SER A 334 -5.86 13.21 4.11
CA SER A 334 -4.67 13.93 4.52
C SER A 334 -3.45 13.46 3.74
N VAL A 335 -2.64 14.41 3.26
CA VAL A 335 -1.40 14.14 2.49
C VAL A 335 -0.45 13.21 3.25
N LYS A 336 -0.47 13.27 4.57
CA LYS A 336 0.34 12.43 5.44
C LYS A 336 -0.09 10.96 5.34
N ASP A 337 -1.38 10.70 5.17
CA ASP A 337 -1.98 9.36 5.19
C ASP A 337 -1.95 8.67 3.81
N LEU A 338 -1.71 9.44 2.74
CA LEU A 338 -1.73 8.93 1.37
C LEU A 338 -0.83 7.71 1.14
N ARG A 339 0.33 7.58 1.83
CA ARG A 339 1.21 6.41 1.65
C ARG A 339 0.57 5.10 2.14
N LEU A 340 -0.38 5.16 3.07
CA LEU A 340 -1.11 3.99 3.57
C LEU A 340 -2.36 3.69 2.76
N ILE A 341 -2.92 4.71 2.09
CA ILE A 341 -4.16 4.63 1.33
C ILE A 341 -3.90 4.20 -0.12
N LEU A 342 -2.76 4.63 -0.67
CA LEU A 342 -2.32 4.48 -2.06
C LEU A 342 -1.16 3.50 -2.14
#